data_AF-A0AAE9E8Q2-F1
#
_entry.id   AF-A0AAE9E8Q2-F1
#
_cell.length_a   1.000
_cell.length_b   1.000
_cell.length_c   1.000
_cell.angle_alpha   90.00
_cell.angle_beta   90.00
_cell.angle_gamma   90.00
#
_symmetry.space_group_name_H-M   'P 1'
#
loop_
_entity.id
_entity.type
_entity.pdbx_description
1 polymer ?
#
loop_
_entity_poly.entity_id
_entity_poly.type
_entity_poly.pdbx_seq_one_letter_code
_entity_poly.pdbx_strand_id
1 'polypeptide(L)'
;MTQLIQKDGKSVEIGCSAESGNSKNEGNGAKSCEVDLKADQFEKNLPLSIHLSDSQSSDFFSLDSLVPPLQQGLTKDQRRSFSKAHAILMIFGWLLFVPTGFLFARIGKDLFKDELWFGTAVWFQVHRAANFMGVVCICTSMLCIFISQQWTWKGTGSKSKYWTEVHTDLGVISSVLAVAQPINSLFRCGPTHSRRIIFNWAHRITGIVAYTLALTAIIIAAVQFKRIWNEPLLELVLVCLPIVICLVVTIVFTLLESDRFRDKAAFGPHILKLPAVFWAVGVFFCIAVALSLLVVNGYKN
;
A
#
# COMPACT_ATOMS: atom_id res chain seq x y z
N MET A 1 32.02 49.12 13.83
CA MET A 1 30.64 48.62 14.05
C MET A 1 30.36 47.64 12.92
N THR A 2 29.95 46.41 13.23
CA THR A 2 29.77 45.37 12.22
C THR A 2 28.33 45.40 11.70
N GLN A 3 28.13 45.39 10.39
CA GLN A 3 26.79 45.39 9.80
C GLN A 3 26.61 44.19 8.88
N LEU A 4 25.46 43.53 8.98
CA LEU A 4 24.98 42.59 7.97
C LEU A 4 24.10 43.34 6.99
N ILE A 5 24.45 43.30 5.71
CA ILE A 5 23.73 44.02 4.66
C ILE A 5 23.14 43.00 3.68
N GLN A 6 21.85 43.17 3.38
CA GLN A 6 21.16 42.43 2.34
C GLN A 6 21.09 43.27 1.07
N LYS A 7 21.13 42.63 -0.11
CA LYS A 7 21.19 43.28 -1.44
C LYS A 7 20.11 44.36 -1.69
N ASP A 8 19.00 44.30 -0.96
CA ASP A 8 17.87 45.23 -1.07
C ASP A 8 17.91 46.38 -0.04
N GLY A 9 19.04 46.59 0.63
CA GLY A 9 19.25 47.71 1.55
C GLY A 9 18.75 47.48 2.98
N LYS A 10 18.22 46.29 3.30
CA LYS A 10 17.99 45.86 4.68
C LYS A 10 19.35 45.62 5.36
N SER A 11 19.65 46.38 6.40
CA SER A 11 20.82 46.16 7.24
C SER A 11 20.43 45.83 8.68
N VAL A 12 21.16 44.89 9.28
CA VAL A 12 21.09 44.61 10.72
C VAL A 12 22.42 45.02 11.32
N GLU A 13 22.38 46.02 12.20
CA GLU A 13 23.56 46.44 12.95
C GLU A 13 23.87 45.42 14.04
N ILE A 14 25.10 44.91 14.04
CA ILE A 14 25.60 44.02 15.06
C ILE A 14 26.47 44.84 16.01
N GLY A 15 25.88 45.18 17.16
CA GLY A 15 26.57 45.84 18.25
C GLY A 15 27.30 44.83 19.14
N CYS A 16 28.59 44.59 18.88
CA CYS A 16 29.46 43.89 19.83
C CYS A 16 29.93 44.87 20.92
N SER A 17 29.00 45.35 21.75
CA SER A 17 29.35 46.01 23.02
C SER A 17 29.57 44.96 24.09
N ALA A 18 30.57 45.16 24.95
CA ALA A 18 30.98 44.24 26.00
C ALA A 18 29.90 43.91 27.07
N GLU A 19 28.66 44.38 26.90
CA GLU A 19 27.59 44.33 27.90
C GLU A 19 26.35 43.54 27.48
N SER A 20 26.25 42.94 26.28
CA SER A 20 24.98 42.29 25.84
C SER A 20 25.06 40.85 25.31
N GLY A 21 26.15 40.11 25.52
CA GLY A 21 26.17 38.68 25.18
C GLY A 21 27.46 38.01 25.60
N ASN A 22 27.36 36.85 26.24
CA ASN A 22 28.44 36.07 26.87
C ASN A 22 29.80 36.17 26.16
N SER A 23 30.67 37.07 26.63
CA SER A 23 32.07 37.07 26.24
C SER A 23 32.76 35.86 26.88
N LYS A 24 32.98 34.81 26.09
CA LYS A 24 33.90 33.74 26.49
C LYS A 24 35.31 34.15 26.08
N ASN A 25 36.15 34.40 27.09
CA ASN A 25 37.59 34.52 26.90
C ASN A 25 38.16 33.12 26.58
N GLU A 26 38.31 32.79 25.30
CA GLU A 26 39.19 31.69 24.89
C GLU A 26 40.64 32.20 24.90
N GLY A 27 41.52 31.42 25.54
CA GLY A 27 42.84 31.81 26.03
C GLY A 27 43.93 32.11 24.99
N ASN A 28 43.59 32.81 23.90
CA ASN A 28 44.54 33.24 22.88
C ASN A 28 44.16 34.61 22.28
N GLY A 29 43.91 35.62 23.13
CA GLY A 29 43.87 37.04 22.76
C GLY A 29 42.84 37.48 21.68
N ALA A 30 42.09 36.57 21.09
CA ALA A 30 41.09 36.83 20.08
C ALA A 30 39.73 37.07 20.75
N LYS A 31 39.21 38.29 20.66
CA LYS A 31 37.86 38.62 21.11
C LYS A 31 36.87 38.03 20.11
N SER A 32 36.28 36.88 20.43
CA SER A 32 35.16 36.31 19.69
C SER A 32 33.87 37.01 20.10
N CYS A 33 33.06 37.45 19.12
CA CYS A 33 31.73 38.01 19.34
C CYS A 33 30.71 37.01 18.78
N GLU A 34 29.91 36.42 19.66
CA GLU A 34 28.84 35.49 19.31
C GLU A 34 27.51 36.22 19.39
N VAL A 35 26.72 36.17 18.31
CA VAL A 35 25.44 36.89 18.21
C VAL A 35 24.39 35.93 17.64
N ASP A 36 23.35 35.70 18.43
CA ASP A 36 22.20 34.89 18.01
C ASP A 36 21.29 35.71 17.10
N LEU A 37 21.32 35.38 15.81
CA LEU A 37 20.46 35.98 14.80
C LEU A 37 19.29 35.06 14.49
N LYS A 38 18.07 35.60 14.55
CA LYS A 38 16.88 34.85 14.13
C LYS A 38 16.71 34.94 12.61
N ALA A 39 16.45 33.80 11.97
CA ALA A 39 16.31 33.70 10.52
C ALA A 39 15.09 34.44 9.94
N ASP A 40 14.16 34.91 10.77
CA ASP A 40 13.02 35.73 10.36
C ASP A 40 13.39 37.19 10.03
N GLN A 41 14.57 37.64 10.47
CA GLN A 41 15.09 38.99 10.19
C GLN A 41 15.62 39.15 8.76
N PHE A 42 15.80 38.05 8.02
CA PHE A 42 16.43 38.04 6.71
C PHE A 42 15.49 37.46 5.64
N GLU A 43 15.48 38.09 4.46
CA GLU A 43 14.71 37.55 3.34
C GLU A 43 15.38 36.30 2.74
N LYS A 44 14.57 35.27 2.50
CA LYS A 44 15.04 34.01 1.93
C LYS A 44 15.50 34.24 0.48
N ASN A 45 16.62 33.60 0.11
CA ASN A 45 17.23 33.61 -1.24
C ASN A 45 17.96 34.89 -1.66
N LEU A 46 18.25 35.82 -0.74
CA LEU A 46 19.11 36.98 -1.03
C LEU A 46 20.51 36.78 -0.45
N PRO A 47 21.58 37.18 -1.18
CA PRO A 47 22.93 37.15 -0.65
C PRO A 47 23.09 38.15 0.50
N LEU A 48 23.80 37.71 1.54
CA LEU A 48 24.18 38.51 2.70
C LEU A 48 25.66 38.89 2.58
N SER A 49 25.98 40.15 2.86
CA SER A 49 27.36 40.62 2.98
C SER A 49 27.63 41.09 4.41
N ILE A 50 28.81 40.75 4.91
CA ILE A 50 29.32 41.27 6.19
C ILE A 50 30.21 42.45 5.87
N HIS A 51 29.87 43.62 6.40
CA HIS A 51 30.75 44.79 6.34
C HIS A 51 31.42 44.98 7.71
N LEU A 52 32.75 44.78 7.75
CA LEU A 52 33.60 45.01 8.91
C LEU A 52 34.23 46.41 8.77
N SER A 53 34.26 47.19 9.87
CA SER A 53 34.84 48.54 9.84
C SER A 53 36.35 48.56 9.59
N ASP A 54 37.05 47.44 9.83
CA ASP A 54 38.47 47.32 9.56
C ASP A 54 38.69 46.57 8.25
N SER A 55 39.62 47.09 7.45
CA SER A 55 39.83 46.86 6.02
C SER A 55 40.28 45.46 5.61
N GLN A 56 39.56 44.41 6.01
CA GLN A 56 39.71 43.06 5.45
C GLN A 56 38.44 42.61 4.75
N SER A 57 38.66 41.93 3.62
CA SER A 57 37.69 41.53 2.61
C SER A 57 36.36 41.03 3.20
N SER A 58 35.25 41.53 2.64
CA SER A 58 33.93 40.98 2.91
C SER A 58 33.85 39.56 2.34
N ASP A 59 33.94 38.56 3.21
CA ASP A 59 33.65 37.18 2.83
C ASP A 59 32.15 37.02 2.63
N PHE A 60 31.77 36.56 1.43
CA PHE A 60 30.39 36.23 1.10
C PHE A 60 30.10 34.82 1.59
N PHE A 61 29.08 34.67 2.44
CA PHE A 61 28.54 33.37 2.80
C PHE A 61 27.15 33.20 2.18
N SER A 62 26.93 32.10 1.49
CA SER A 62 25.59 31.74 1.01
C SER A 62 24.80 31.18 2.18
N LEU A 63 23.61 31.73 2.45
CA LEU A 63 22.69 31.22 3.47
C LEU A 63 22.35 29.73 3.27
N ASP A 64 22.47 29.23 2.03
CA ASP A 64 22.30 27.83 1.66
C ASP A 64 23.29 26.87 2.35
N SER A 65 24.47 27.33 2.81
CA SER A 65 25.44 26.50 3.51
C SER A 65 25.14 26.32 5.00
N LEU A 66 24.30 27.19 5.58
CA LEU A 66 23.85 27.12 6.97
C LEU A 66 22.57 26.29 7.13
N VAL A 67 21.90 25.96 6.02
CA VAL A 67 20.78 25.04 6.02
C VAL A 67 21.37 23.62 5.96
N PRO A 68 21.22 22.79 7.01
CA PRO A 68 21.60 21.38 6.90
C PRO A 68 20.88 20.79 5.68
N PRO A 69 21.55 19.96 4.86
CA PRO A 69 20.97 19.45 3.63
C PRO A 69 19.60 18.86 3.96
N LEU A 70 18.55 19.43 3.36
CA LEU A 70 17.18 18.99 3.56
C LEU A 70 17.17 17.48 3.33
N GLN A 71 16.90 16.71 4.39
CA GLN A 71 16.83 15.26 4.33
C GLN A 71 15.86 14.91 3.20
N GLN A 72 16.42 14.50 2.05
CA GLN A 72 15.72 14.58 0.78
C GLN A 72 14.70 13.44 0.74
N GLY A 73 13.51 13.72 1.30
CA GLY A 73 12.39 12.78 1.26
C GLY A 73 12.06 12.42 -0.18
N LEU A 74 11.41 11.26 -0.37
CA LEU A 74 11.00 10.77 -1.69
C LEU A 74 10.39 11.88 -2.57
N THR A 75 10.84 11.95 -3.82
CA THR A 75 10.27 12.88 -4.80
C THR A 75 8.80 12.58 -5.05
N LYS A 76 8.04 13.57 -5.55
CA LYS A 76 6.61 13.37 -5.87
C LYS A 76 6.39 12.20 -6.81
N ASP A 77 7.28 12.01 -7.79
CA ASP A 77 7.17 10.93 -8.77
C ASP A 77 7.50 9.57 -8.16
N GLN A 78 8.52 9.48 -7.30
CA GLN A 78 8.79 8.26 -6.54
C GLN A 78 7.58 7.86 -5.69
N ARG A 79 6.96 8.80 -4.96
CA ARG A 79 5.75 8.52 -4.17
C ARG A 79 4.60 8.01 -5.04
N ARG A 80 4.39 8.63 -6.22
CA ARG A 80 3.37 8.17 -7.18
C ARG A 80 3.66 6.75 -7.66
N SER A 81 4.91 6.43 -7.99
CA SER A 81 5.30 5.08 -8.43
C SER A 81 5.03 4.03 -7.35
N PHE A 82 5.38 4.31 -6.10
CA PHE A 82 5.05 3.40 -4.99
C PHE A 82 3.55 3.27 -4.75
N SER A 83 2.76 4.34 -4.89
CA SER A 83 1.30 4.27 -4.82
C SER A 83 0.69 3.45 -5.97
N LYS A 84 1.22 3.56 -7.20
CA LYS A 84 0.80 2.73 -8.34
C LYS A 84 1.15 1.26 -8.10
N ALA A 85 2.37 0.98 -7.64
CA ALA A 85 2.81 -0.37 -7.29
C ALA A 85 1.91 -0.99 -6.21
N HIS A 86 1.55 -0.21 -5.17
CA HIS A 86 0.59 -0.63 -4.15
C HIS A 86 -0.75 -1.06 -4.77
N ALA A 87 -1.35 -0.20 -5.60
CA ALA A 87 -2.64 -0.49 -6.22
C ALA A 87 -2.58 -1.75 -7.12
N ILE A 88 -1.55 -1.87 -7.96
CA ILE A 88 -1.34 -3.04 -8.85
C ILE A 88 -1.18 -4.32 -8.02
N LEU A 89 -0.33 -4.31 -7.00
CA LEU A 89 -0.11 -5.49 -6.16
C LEU A 89 -1.36 -5.87 -5.36
N MET A 90 -2.18 -4.90 -4.90
CA MET A 90 -3.46 -5.19 -4.26
C MET A 90 -4.45 -5.81 -5.25
N ILE A 91 -4.50 -5.35 -6.51
CA ILE A 91 -5.34 -5.93 -7.57
C ILE A 91 -4.94 -7.39 -7.82
N PHE A 92 -3.64 -7.68 -8.01
CA PHE A 92 -3.19 -9.07 -8.22
C PHE A 92 -3.43 -9.96 -6.99
N GLY A 93 -3.14 -9.46 -5.79
CA GLY A 93 -3.37 -10.20 -4.55
C GLY A 93 -4.84 -10.54 -4.35
N TRP A 94 -5.69 -9.52 -4.35
CA TRP A 94 -7.10 -9.64 -3.97
C TRP A 94 -8.05 -9.99 -5.10
N LEU A 95 -7.76 -9.69 -6.36
CA LEU A 95 -8.69 -9.96 -7.48
C LEU A 95 -8.26 -11.12 -8.38
N LEU A 96 -7.03 -11.62 -8.25
CA LEU A 96 -6.54 -12.81 -8.96
C LEU A 96 -6.22 -13.95 -8.00
N PHE A 97 -5.18 -13.80 -7.17
CA PHE A 97 -4.62 -14.91 -6.41
C PHE A 97 -5.56 -15.45 -5.33
N VAL A 98 -6.15 -14.58 -4.51
CA VAL A 98 -7.09 -14.99 -3.46
C VAL A 98 -8.37 -15.65 -4.02
N PRO A 99 -9.06 -15.08 -5.03
CA PRO A 99 -10.22 -15.72 -5.66
C PRO A 99 -9.89 -17.06 -6.31
N THR A 100 -8.73 -17.20 -6.98
CA THR A 100 -8.26 -18.50 -7.47
C THR A 100 -8.14 -19.52 -6.34
N GLY A 101 -7.58 -19.11 -5.20
CA GLY A 101 -7.52 -19.96 -4.00
C GLY A 101 -8.89 -20.44 -3.52
N PHE A 102 -9.90 -19.55 -3.48
CA PHE A 102 -11.27 -19.91 -3.11
C PHE A 102 -11.91 -20.86 -4.12
N LEU A 103 -11.71 -20.60 -5.41
CA LEU A 103 -12.26 -21.40 -6.50
C LEU A 103 -11.75 -22.85 -6.45
N PHE A 104 -10.45 -23.04 -6.27
CA PHE A 104 -9.85 -24.37 -6.13
C PHE A 104 -10.24 -25.08 -4.83
N ALA A 105 -10.42 -24.34 -3.73
CA ALA A 105 -10.93 -24.94 -2.48
C ALA A 105 -12.38 -25.42 -2.60
N ARG A 106 -13.22 -24.74 -3.39
CA ARG A 106 -14.64 -25.09 -3.54
C ARG A 106 -14.90 -26.15 -4.61
N ILE A 107 -14.26 -26.02 -5.77
CA ILE A 107 -14.54 -26.83 -6.98
C ILE A 107 -13.39 -27.78 -7.27
N GLY A 108 -12.17 -27.27 -7.16
CA GLY A 108 -10.95 -28.05 -7.40
C GLY A 108 -10.86 -29.27 -6.49
N LYS A 109 -11.41 -29.19 -5.27
CA LYS A 109 -11.48 -30.31 -4.33
C LYS A 109 -12.16 -31.55 -4.93
N ASP A 110 -13.23 -31.38 -5.71
CA ASP A 110 -13.94 -32.52 -6.32
C ASP A 110 -13.29 -32.98 -7.62
N LEU A 111 -12.60 -32.07 -8.32
CA LEU A 111 -11.94 -32.34 -9.59
C LEU A 111 -10.60 -33.07 -9.42
N PHE A 112 -9.85 -32.73 -8.37
CA PHE A 112 -8.46 -33.14 -8.22
C PHE A 112 -8.19 -33.73 -6.82
N LYS A 113 -9.17 -34.42 -6.24
CA LYS A 113 -8.99 -35.12 -4.94
C LYS A 113 -8.03 -36.31 -5.05
N ASP A 114 -8.09 -37.04 -6.16
CA ASP A 114 -7.35 -38.30 -6.35
C ASP A 114 -5.97 -38.05 -6.98
N GLU A 115 -5.79 -36.88 -7.59
CA GLU A 115 -4.52 -36.42 -8.14
C GLU A 115 -3.62 -35.85 -7.05
N LEU A 116 -2.39 -36.37 -6.95
CA LEU A 116 -1.41 -35.97 -5.94
C LEU A 116 -0.21 -35.27 -6.58
N TRP A 117 0.13 -34.09 -6.08
CA TRP A 117 1.41 -33.42 -6.34
C TRP A 117 2.18 -33.23 -5.04
N PHE A 118 3.43 -33.69 -5.02
CA PHE A 118 4.28 -33.71 -3.82
C PHE A 118 3.58 -34.33 -2.60
N GLY A 119 2.90 -35.47 -2.82
CA GLY A 119 2.22 -36.23 -1.76
C GLY A 119 0.95 -35.57 -1.19
N THR A 120 0.44 -34.50 -1.81
CA THR A 120 -0.80 -33.82 -1.38
C THR A 120 -1.73 -33.56 -2.57
N ALA A 121 -3.04 -33.54 -2.34
CA ALA A 121 -4.02 -33.31 -3.41
C ALA A 121 -3.74 -32.01 -4.18
N VAL A 122 -3.82 -32.06 -5.51
CA VAL A 122 -3.45 -30.94 -6.40
C VAL A 122 -4.24 -29.67 -6.07
N TRP A 123 -5.54 -29.77 -5.80
CA TRP A 123 -6.37 -28.62 -5.44
C TRP A 123 -5.84 -27.89 -4.20
N PHE A 124 -5.29 -28.63 -3.24
CA PHE A 124 -4.77 -28.07 -1.99
C PHE A 124 -3.43 -27.40 -2.22
N GLN A 125 -2.60 -27.93 -3.13
CA GLN A 125 -1.36 -27.27 -3.54
C GLN A 125 -1.63 -25.97 -4.29
N VAL A 126 -2.57 -25.97 -5.25
CA VAL A 126 -2.96 -24.75 -5.98
C VAL A 126 -3.55 -23.72 -5.01
N HIS A 127 -4.42 -24.14 -4.09
CA HIS A 127 -4.96 -23.25 -3.05
C HIS A 127 -3.85 -22.62 -2.21
N ARG A 128 -2.87 -23.40 -1.74
CA ARG A 128 -1.73 -22.89 -0.97
C ARG A 128 -0.86 -21.95 -1.77
N ALA A 129 -0.47 -22.35 -2.99
CA ALA A 129 0.39 -21.55 -3.85
C ALA A 129 -0.26 -20.21 -4.20
N ALA A 130 -1.53 -20.23 -4.61
CA ALA A 130 -2.27 -19.02 -4.93
C ALA A 130 -2.39 -18.08 -3.72
N ASN A 131 -2.83 -18.56 -2.55
CA ASN A 131 -2.94 -17.72 -1.37
C ASN A 131 -1.58 -17.22 -0.85
N PHE A 132 -0.52 -18.03 -0.96
CA PHE A 132 0.82 -17.60 -0.60
C PHE A 132 1.31 -16.46 -1.50
N MET A 133 1.14 -16.59 -2.82
CA MET A 133 1.44 -15.51 -3.77
C MET A 133 0.59 -14.27 -3.47
N GLY A 134 -0.69 -14.44 -3.15
CA GLY A 134 -1.57 -13.36 -2.73
C GLY A 134 -1.06 -12.61 -1.51
N VAL A 135 -0.66 -13.33 -0.45
CA VAL A 135 -0.06 -12.74 0.77
C VAL A 135 1.24 -12.01 0.46
N VAL A 136 2.12 -12.56 -0.39
CA VAL A 136 3.35 -11.89 -0.82
C VAL A 136 3.04 -10.57 -1.53
N CYS A 137 2.07 -10.55 -2.45
CA CYS A 137 1.61 -9.34 -3.11
C CYS A 137 1.08 -8.31 -2.10
N ILE A 138 0.24 -8.73 -1.14
CA ILE A 138 -0.35 -7.87 -0.11
C ILE A 138 0.73 -7.27 0.79
N CYS A 139 1.66 -8.07 1.32
CA CYS A 139 2.75 -7.59 2.17
C CYS A 139 3.65 -6.59 1.43
N THR A 140 4.03 -6.92 0.19
CA THR A 140 4.86 -6.04 -0.65
C THR A 140 4.11 -4.74 -0.95
N SER A 141 2.81 -4.83 -1.22
CA SER A 141 1.95 -3.67 -1.47
C SER A 141 1.84 -2.75 -0.25
N MET A 142 1.70 -3.33 0.95
CA MET A 142 1.67 -2.56 2.20
C MET A 142 2.99 -1.83 2.44
N LEU A 143 4.12 -2.48 2.15
CA LEU A 143 5.43 -1.82 2.22
C LEU A 143 5.50 -0.64 1.22
N CYS A 144 5.05 -0.83 -0.03
CA CYS A 144 5.03 0.24 -1.03
C CYS A 144 4.21 1.46 -0.55
N ILE A 145 3.01 1.26 -0.01
CA ILE A 145 2.19 2.40 0.43
C ILE A 145 2.77 3.08 1.68
N PHE A 146 3.36 2.33 2.62
CA PHE A 146 4.04 2.94 3.77
C PHE A 146 5.23 3.79 3.33
N ILE A 147 6.04 3.32 2.38
CA ILE A 147 7.12 4.11 1.78
C ILE A 147 6.57 5.37 1.08
N SER A 148 5.52 5.23 0.26
CA SER A 148 4.88 6.36 -0.42
C SER A 148 4.34 7.42 0.54
N GLN A 149 3.82 7.00 1.70
CA GLN A 149 3.29 7.89 2.74
C GLN A 149 4.33 8.29 3.78
N GLN A 150 5.61 7.95 3.59
CA GLN A 150 6.69 8.25 4.54
C GLN A 150 6.33 7.81 5.97
N TRP A 151 5.80 6.59 6.09
CA TRP A 151 5.39 5.97 7.36
C TRP A 151 4.33 6.75 8.15
N THR A 152 3.62 7.68 7.49
CA THR A 152 2.55 8.46 8.12
C THR A 152 1.23 7.70 8.05
N TRP A 153 0.58 7.53 9.21
CA TRP A 153 -0.77 6.96 9.29
C TRP A 153 -1.81 7.83 8.58
N LYS A 154 -2.69 7.20 7.79
CA LYS A 154 -3.76 7.85 7.01
C LYS A 154 -5.16 7.29 7.30
N GLY A 155 -5.30 6.42 8.29
CA GLY A 155 -6.56 5.84 8.73
C GLY A 155 -7.29 6.69 9.75
N THR A 156 -8.26 6.10 10.46
CA THR A 156 -9.04 6.80 11.49
C THR A 156 -8.14 7.53 12.48
N GLY A 157 -8.52 8.77 12.82
CA GLY A 157 -7.76 9.65 13.71
C GLY A 157 -6.64 10.42 13.01
N SER A 158 -6.48 10.28 11.69
CA SER A 158 -5.59 11.13 10.91
C SER A 158 -6.26 12.47 10.55
N LYS A 159 -5.51 13.35 9.86
CA LYS A 159 -6.07 14.58 9.25
C LYS A 159 -6.42 14.36 7.77
N SER A 160 -6.74 13.12 7.38
CA SER A 160 -6.96 12.75 5.98
C SER A 160 -8.44 12.92 5.61
N LYS A 161 -8.76 12.76 4.33
CA LYS A 161 -10.17 12.76 3.89
C LYS A 161 -10.86 11.50 4.39
N TYR A 162 -12.14 11.59 4.75
CA TYR A 162 -12.94 10.46 5.23
C TYR A 162 -12.75 9.16 4.43
N TRP A 163 -12.90 9.20 3.11
CA TRP A 163 -12.74 7.99 2.26
C TRP A 163 -11.31 7.44 2.23
N THR A 164 -10.30 8.28 2.46
CA THR A 164 -8.91 7.83 2.63
C THR A 164 -8.74 7.10 3.96
N GLU A 165 -9.38 7.58 5.03
CA GLU A 165 -9.32 6.95 6.35
C GLU A 165 -9.99 5.57 6.32
N VAL A 166 -11.23 5.51 5.82
CA VAL A 166 -11.97 4.26 5.69
C VAL A 166 -11.24 3.25 4.79
N HIS A 167 -10.71 3.68 3.64
CA HIS A 167 -9.90 2.82 2.78
C HIS A 167 -8.68 2.25 3.53
N THR A 168 -7.98 3.10 4.28
CA THR A 168 -6.78 2.69 5.03
C THR A 168 -7.12 1.69 6.12
N ASP A 169 -8.16 1.94 6.91
CA ASP A 169 -8.56 1.04 7.99
C ASP A 169 -8.99 -0.33 7.46
N LEU A 170 -9.87 -0.35 6.46
CA LEU A 170 -10.35 -1.59 5.83
C LEU A 170 -9.19 -2.36 5.16
N GLY A 171 -8.29 -1.66 4.46
CA GLY A 171 -7.12 -2.24 3.81
C GLY A 171 -6.12 -2.84 4.80
N VAL A 172 -5.87 -2.18 5.93
CA VAL A 172 -4.96 -2.68 6.96
C VAL A 172 -5.58 -3.87 7.70
N ILE A 173 -6.84 -3.77 8.14
CA ILE A 173 -7.53 -4.87 8.83
C ILE A 173 -7.58 -6.10 7.93
N SER A 174 -7.97 -5.95 6.67
CA SER A 174 -8.00 -7.08 5.71
C SER A 174 -6.62 -7.69 5.48
N SER A 175 -5.57 -6.88 5.37
CA SER A 175 -4.19 -7.36 5.19
C SER A 175 -3.69 -8.13 6.41
N VAL A 176 -3.98 -7.65 7.63
CA VAL A 176 -3.65 -8.37 8.87
C VAL A 176 -4.36 -9.73 8.92
N LEU A 177 -5.66 -9.76 8.59
CA LEU A 177 -6.41 -11.01 8.56
C LEU A 177 -5.87 -11.98 7.49
N ALA A 178 -5.46 -11.48 6.32
CA ALA A 178 -4.85 -12.31 5.27
C ALA A 178 -3.52 -12.93 5.72
N VAL A 179 -2.65 -12.16 6.39
CA VAL A 179 -1.38 -12.67 6.94
C VAL A 179 -1.62 -13.65 8.09
N ALA A 180 -2.70 -13.47 8.87
CA ALA A 180 -3.07 -14.40 9.92
C ALA A 180 -3.53 -15.77 9.38
N GLN A 181 -4.01 -15.87 8.13
CA GLN A 181 -4.48 -17.13 7.55
C GLN A 181 -3.43 -18.25 7.48
N PRO A 182 -2.23 -18.04 6.91
CA PRO A 182 -1.19 -19.06 6.92
C PRO A 182 -0.74 -19.40 8.34
N ILE A 183 -0.68 -18.44 9.26
CA ILE A 183 -0.34 -18.67 10.67
C ILE A 183 -1.38 -19.57 11.33
N ASN A 184 -2.67 -19.24 11.18
CA ASN A 184 -3.78 -20.07 11.64
C ASN A 184 -3.68 -21.50 11.07
N SER A 185 -3.29 -21.63 9.80
CA SER A 185 -3.14 -22.92 9.13
C SER A 185 -2.05 -23.81 9.72
N LEU A 186 -1.07 -23.26 10.46
CA LEU A 186 -0.08 -24.05 11.20
C LEU A 186 -0.69 -24.78 12.40
N PHE A 187 -1.76 -24.22 12.99
CA PHE A 187 -2.50 -24.85 14.09
C PHE A 187 -3.55 -25.87 13.62
N ARG A 188 -3.57 -26.20 12.31
CA ARG A 188 -4.53 -27.13 11.73
C ARG A 188 -4.35 -28.54 12.27
N CYS A 189 -5.41 -29.10 12.85
CA CYS A 189 -5.44 -30.50 13.28
C CYS A 189 -5.46 -31.50 12.10
N GLY A 190 -5.11 -32.76 12.37
CA GLY A 190 -5.17 -33.86 11.41
C GLY A 190 -6.57 -34.06 10.77
N PRO A 191 -6.66 -34.68 9.58
CA PRO A 191 -7.89 -34.75 8.78
C PRO A 191 -9.07 -35.45 9.46
N THR A 192 -8.81 -36.40 10.35
CA THR A 192 -9.82 -37.17 11.08
C THR A 192 -10.12 -36.63 12.49
N HIS A 193 -9.47 -35.54 12.90
CA HIS A 193 -9.59 -35.01 14.26
C HIS A 193 -10.92 -34.26 14.47
N SER A 194 -11.60 -34.46 15.60
CA SER A 194 -12.93 -33.86 15.89
C SER A 194 -12.93 -32.32 15.84
N ARG A 195 -11.85 -31.68 16.31
CA ARG A 195 -11.69 -30.20 16.27
C ARG A 195 -11.41 -29.63 14.87
N ARG A 196 -11.24 -30.47 13.83
CA ARG A 196 -11.03 -30.04 12.43
C ARG A 196 -12.17 -29.16 11.92
N ILE A 197 -13.40 -29.42 12.37
CA ILE A 197 -14.60 -28.64 11.99
C ILE A 197 -14.47 -27.19 12.48
N ILE A 198 -14.03 -26.99 13.74
CA ILE A 198 -13.83 -25.66 14.33
C ILE A 198 -12.77 -24.90 13.53
N PHE A 199 -11.63 -25.53 13.25
CA PHE A 199 -10.58 -24.95 12.41
C PHE A 199 -11.11 -24.56 11.02
N ASN A 200 -11.82 -25.45 10.33
CA ASN A 200 -12.33 -25.20 8.99
C ASN A 200 -13.28 -23.99 8.97
N TRP A 201 -14.18 -23.87 9.94
CA TRP A 201 -15.10 -22.73 10.05
C TRP A 201 -14.36 -21.44 10.41
N ALA A 202 -13.46 -21.46 11.38
CA ALA A 202 -12.67 -20.30 11.77
C ALA A 202 -11.82 -19.76 10.61
N HIS A 203 -11.10 -20.65 9.91
CA HIS A 203 -10.29 -20.32 8.74
C HIS A 203 -11.16 -19.72 7.62
N ARG A 204 -12.31 -20.36 7.33
CA ARG A 204 -13.25 -19.92 6.30
C ARG A 204 -13.85 -18.55 6.61
N ILE A 205 -14.38 -18.33 7.82
CA ILE A 205 -15.00 -17.06 8.21
C ILE A 205 -13.97 -15.93 8.15
N THR A 206 -12.79 -16.16 8.71
CA THR A 206 -11.69 -15.18 8.66
C THR A 206 -11.34 -14.83 7.21
N GLY A 207 -11.39 -15.82 6.29
CA GLY A 207 -11.04 -15.62 4.88
C GLY A 207 -12.08 -14.78 4.15
N ILE A 208 -13.36 -15.07 4.40
CA ILE A 208 -14.48 -14.31 3.85
C ILE A 208 -14.45 -12.87 4.37
N VAL A 209 -14.27 -12.66 5.69
CA VAL A 209 -14.21 -11.32 6.28
C VAL A 209 -13.02 -10.53 5.72
N ALA A 210 -11.82 -11.12 5.66
CA ALA A 210 -10.65 -10.46 5.08
C ALA A 210 -10.90 -10.03 3.64
N TYR A 211 -11.46 -10.92 2.83
CA TYR A 211 -11.76 -10.69 1.43
C TYR A 211 -12.83 -9.61 1.22
N THR A 212 -13.91 -9.63 1.99
CA THR A 212 -14.97 -8.60 1.92
C THR A 212 -14.43 -7.22 2.28
N LEU A 213 -13.66 -7.10 3.36
CA LEU A 213 -13.05 -5.83 3.77
C LEU A 213 -12.08 -5.30 2.71
N ALA A 214 -11.24 -6.18 2.13
CA ALA A 214 -10.33 -5.81 1.06
C ALA A 214 -11.05 -5.31 -0.19
N LEU A 215 -12.11 -6.01 -0.60
CA LEU A 215 -12.91 -5.59 -1.75
C LEU A 215 -13.54 -4.21 -1.51
N THR A 216 -14.14 -3.99 -0.33
CA THR A 216 -14.71 -2.69 0.01
C THR A 216 -13.64 -1.59 -0.07
N ALA A 217 -12.42 -1.85 0.41
CA ALA A 217 -11.31 -0.91 0.27
C ALA A 217 -10.95 -0.62 -1.20
N ILE A 218 -10.90 -1.65 -2.06
CA ILE A 218 -10.61 -1.49 -3.51
C ILE A 218 -11.74 -0.73 -4.21
N ILE A 219 -13.00 -1.00 -3.90
CA ILE A 219 -14.16 -0.27 -4.45
C ILE A 219 -14.10 1.21 -4.04
N ILE A 220 -13.78 1.51 -2.79
CA ILE A 220 -13.57 2.90 -2.34
C ILE A 220 -12.45 3.54 -3.16
N ALA A 221 -11.34 2.85 -3.39
CA ALA A 221 -10.25 3.38 -4.21
C ALA A 221 -10.69 3.67 -5.66
N ALA A 222 -11.37 2.73 -6.31
CA ALA A 222 -11.86 2.88 -7.69
C ALA A 222 -12.82 4.08 -7.83
N VAL A 223 -13.72 4.28 -6.86
CA VAL A 223 -14.75 5.34 -6.95
C VAL A 223 -14.23 6.71 -6.47
N GLN A 224 -13.39 6.73 -5.43
CA GLN A 224 -13.04 7.97 -4.74
C GLN A 224 -11.66 8.51 -5.14
N PHE A 225 -10.73 7.67 -5.58
CA PHE A 225 -9.34 8.08 -5.86
C PHE A 225 -9.14 8.42 -7.34
N LYS A 226 -9.88 9.44 -7.79
CA LYS A 226 -9.96 9.91 -9.20
C LYS A 226 -8.63 10.29 -9.87
N ARG A 227 -7.55 10.36 -9.11
CA ARG A 227 -6.19 10.65 -9.61
C ARG A 227 -5.45 9.40 -10.09
N ILE A 228 -5.80 8.26 -9.51
CA ILE A 228 -5.22 6.95 -9.83
C ILE A 228 -6.16 6.19 -10.78
N TRP A 229 -7.46 6.41 -10.59
CA TRP A 229 -8.56 5.70 -11.19
C TRP A 229 -9.39 6.72 -11.98
N ASN A 230 -9.26 6.73 -13.30
CA ASN A 230 -9.81 7.79 -14.15
C ASN A 230 -11.21 7.46 -14.67
N GLU A 231 -11.58 6.18 -14.70
CA GLU A 231 -12.80 5.68 -15.31
C GLU A 231 -13.66 4.91 -14.28
N PRO A 232 -14.27 5.62 -13.31
CA PRO A 232 -14.79 5.02 -12.08
C PRO A 232 -15.88 3.97 -12.32
N LEU A 233 -16.69 4.12 -13.38
CA LEU A 233 -17.73 3.14 -13.72
C LEU A 233 -17.12 1.84 -14.25
N LEU A 234 -16.17 1.94 -15.18
CA LEU A 234 -15.47 0.79 -15.75
C LEU A 234 -14.69 0.04 -14.65
N GLU A 235 -13.98 0.78 -13.82
CA GLU A 235 -13.15 0.25 -12.74
C GLU A 235 -14.02 -0.43 -11.67
N LEU A 236 -15.17 0.16 -11.31
CA LEU A 236 -16.14 -0.46 -10.41
C LEU A 236 -16.67 -1.78 -10.97
N VAL A 237 -17.06 -1.82 -12.25
CA VAL A 237 -17.56 -3.05 -12.90
C VAL A 237 -16.47 -4.13 -12.89
N LEU A 238 -15.25 -3.78 -13.26
CA LEU A 238 -14.12 -4.69 -13.30
C LEU A 238 -13.75 -5.22 -11.91
N VAL A 239 -13.78 -4.39 -10.86
CA VAL A 239 -13.51 -4.81 -9.48
C VAL A 239 -14.58 -5.77 -8.94
N CYS A 240 -15.85 -5.57 -9.31
CA CYS A 240 -16.96 -6.41 -8.85
C CYS A 240 -17.06 -7.76 -9.59
N LEU A 241 -16.60 -7.83 -10.84
CA LEU A 241 -16.73 -9.01 -11.70
C LEU A 241 -16.17 -10.32 -11.11
N PRO A 242 -14.94 -10.36 -10.54
CA PRO A 242 -14.40 -11.59 -9.96
C PRO A 242 -15.31 -12.16 -8.86
N ILE A 243 -15.95 -11.29 -8.07
CA ILE A 243 -16.90 -11.72 -7.03
C ILE A 243 -18.16 -12.31 -7.61
N VAL A 244 -18.72 -11.67 -8.64
CA VAL A 244 -19.93 -12.15 -9.29
C VAL A 244 -19.66 -13.51 -9.90
N ILE A 245 -18.50 -13.68 -10.55
CA ILE A 245 -18.08 -14.98 -11.12
C ILE A 245 -17.93 -16.02 -10.01
N CYS A 246 -17.21 -15.74 -8.93
CA CYS A 246 -17.07 -16.69 -7.82
C CYS A 246 -18.41 -17.11 -7.23
N LEU A 247 -19.33 -16.17 -7.03
CA LEU A 247 -20.67 -16.43 -6.50
C LEU A 247 -21.52 -17.24 -7.48
N VAL A 248 -21.61 -16.82 -8.74
CA VAL A 248 -22.37 -17.52 -9.79
C VAL A 248 -21.86 -18.93 -9.96
N VAL A 249 -20.55 -19.11 -10.11
CA VAL A 249 -19.95 -20.44 -10.28
C VAL A 249 -20.24 -21.31 -9.05
N THR A 250 -20.11 -20.78 -7.84
CA THR A 250 -20.42 -21.53 -6.61
C THR A 250 -21.90 -21.92 -6.53
N ILE A 251 -22.81 -21.01 -6.87
CA ILE A 251 -24.26 -21.26 -6.85
C ILE A 251 -24.62 -22.31 -7.91
N VAL A 252 -24.16 -22.12 -9.16
CA VAL A 252 -24.43 -23.04 -10.27
C VAL A 252 -23.97 -24.45 -9.93
N PHE A 253 -22.73 -24.64 -9.47
CA PHE A 253 -22.25 -25.98 -9.14
C PHE A 253 -22.92 -26.58 -7.91
N THR A 254 -23.30 -25.76 -6.91
CA THR A 254 -24.08 -26.25 -5.77
C THR A 254 -25.50 -26.68 -6.21
N LEU A 255 -26.11 -25.98 -7.16
CA LEU A 255 -27.41 -26.35 -7.72
C LEU A 255 -27.31 -27.61 -8.59
N LEU A 256 -26.26 -27.74 -9.41
CA LEU A 256 -26.01 -28.93 -10.23
C LEU A 256 -25.71 -30.18 -9.39
N GLU A 257 -25.09 -30.00 -8.22
CA GLU A 257 -24.83 -31.06 -7.24
C GLU A 257 -26.04 -31.41 -6.37
N SER A 258 -27.07 -30.55 -6.35
CA SER A 258 -28.30 -30.82 -5.62
C SER A 258 -28.96 -32.09 -6.17
N ASP A 259 -29.41 -32.97 -5.28
CA ASP A 259 -30.00 -34.27 -5.62
C ASP A 259 -31.13 -34.16 -6.67
N ARG A 260 -31.79 -32.99 -6.73
CA ARG A 260 -32.82 -32.64 -7.73
C ARG A 260 -32.36 -32.73 -9.19
N PHE A 261 -31.10 -32.43 -9.47
CA PHE A 261 -30.54 -32.41 -10.84
C PHE A 261 -29.63 -33.60 -11.13
N ARG A 262 -29.16 -34.29 -10.08
CA ARG A 262 -28.28 -35.44 -10.17
C ARG A 262 -28.90 -36.59 -10.96
N ASP A 263 -30.20 -36.79 -10.81
CA ASP A 263 -30.95 -37.87 -11.48
C ASP A 263 -31.33 -37.54 -12.94
N LYS A 264 -31.14 -36.28 -13.38
CA LYS A 264 -31.59 -35.79 -14.70
C LYS A 264 -30.44 -35.45 -15.65
N ALA A 265 -29.20 -35.40 -15.17
CA ALA A 265 -28.06 -35.00 -15.99
C ALA A 265 -27.44 -36.19 -16.74
N ALA A 266 -27.51 -36.18 -18.07
CA ALA A 266 -26.89 -37.19 -18.94
C ALA A 266 -25.34 -37.13 -18.97
N PHE A 267 -24.76 -36.01 -18.52
CA PHE A 267 -23.32 -35.80 -18.37
C PHE A 267 -23.01 -35.42 -16.92
N GLY A 268 -21.98 -36.01 -16.33
CA GLY A 268 -21.59 -35.74 -14.95
C GLY A 268 -21.16 -34.27 -14.76
N PRO A 269 -21.58 -33.58 -13.67
CA PRO A 269 -21.23 -32.18 -13.41
C PRO A 269 -19.71 -31.93 -13.32
N HIS A 270 -18.92 -32.98 -13.10
CA HIS A 270 -17.46 -32.95 -13.10
C HIS A 270 -16.84 -32.50 -14.43
N ILE A 271 -17.44 -32.83 -15.58
CA ILE A 271 -16.89 -32.49 -16.91
C ILE A 271 -16.94 -30.98 -17.15
N LEU A 272 -17.94 -30.28 -16.60
CA LEU A 272 -18.12 -28.83 -16.74
C LEU A 272 -17.29 -28.02 -15.72
N LYS A 273 -16.97 -28.61 -14.57
CA LYS A 273 -16.20 -27.96 -13.50
C LYS A 273 -14.80 -27.54 -13.96
N LEU A 274 -14.10 -28.42 -14.67
CA LEU A 274 -12.72 -28.18 -15.10
C LEU A 274 -12.58 -26.96 -16.03
N PRO A 275 -13.27 -26.89 -17.18
CA PRO A 275 -13.18 -25.72 -18.05
C PRO A 275 -13.71 -24.44 -17.38
N ALA A 276 -14.74 -24.53 -16.54
CA ALA A 276 -15.25 -23.38 -15.80
C ALA A 276 -14.21 -22.78 -14.84
N VAL A 277 -13.44 -23.62 -14.14
CA VAL A 277 -12.39 -23.17 -13.23
C VAL A 277 -11.28 -22.45 -14.00
N PHE A 278 -10.77 -23.03 -15.08
CA PHE A 278 -9.71 -22.41 -15.88
C PHE A 278 -10.16 -21.13 -16.58
N TRP A 279 -11.39 -21.11 -17.11
CA TRP A 279 -11.97 -19.91 -17.69
C TRP A 279 -12.08 -18.79 -16.65
N ALA A 280 -12.59 -19.08 -15.45
CA ALA A 280 -12.72 -18.07 -14.39
C ALA A 280 -11.34 -17.51 -13.97
N VAL A 281 -10.32 -18.36 -13.80
CA VAL A 281 -8.96 -17.88 -13.50
C VAL A 281 -8.40 -17.03 -14.63
N GLY A 282 -8.62 -17.41 -15.89
CA GLY A 282 -8.23 -16.61 -17.06
C GLY A 282 -8.90 -15.24 -17.06
N VAL A 283 -10.19 -15.18 -16.74
CA VAL A 283 -10.94 -13.91 -16.63
C VAL A 283 -10.39 -13.05 -15.48
N PHE A 284 -10.10 -13.63 -14.31
CA PHE A 284 -9.50 -12.89 -13.19
C PHE A 284 -8.16 -12.27 -13.59
N PHE A 285 -7.34 -13.00 -14.35
CA PHE A 285 -6.06 -12.50 -14.83
C PHE A 285 -6.24 -11.34 -15.81
N CYS A 286 -7.13 -11.48 -16.80
CA CYS A 286 -7.44 -10.41 -17.75
C CYS A 286 -7.94 -9.14 -17.04
N ILE A 287 -8.82 -9.28 -16.04
CA ILE A 287 -9.32 -8.18 -15.23
C ILE A 287 -8.19 -7.51 -14.45
N ALA A 288 -7.33 -8.30 -13.79
CA ALA A 288 -6.20 -7.77 -13.02
C ALA A 288 -5.23 -6.98 -13.91
N VAL A 289 -4.94 -7.48 -15.12
CA VAL A 289 -4.11 -6.78 -16.11
C VAL A 289 -4.80 -5.49 -16.58
N ALA A 290 -6.08 -5.54 -16.94
CA ALA A 290 -6.83 -4.38 -17.40
C ALA A 290 -6.87 -3.25 -16.34
N LEU A 291 -7.20 -3.60 -15.08
CA LEU A 291 -7.19 -2.65 -13.97
C LEU A 291 -5.79 -2.07 -13.72
N SER A 292 -4.74 -2.89 -13.85
CA SER A 292 -3.37 -2.43 -13.69
C SER A 292 -2.96 -1.43 -14.77
N LEU A 293 -3.37 -1.65 -16.03
CA LEU A 293 -3.14 -0.70 -17.12
C LEU A 293 -3.87 0.63 -16.88
N LEU A 294 -5.10 0.59 -16.35
CA LEU A 294 -5.83 1.79 -15.95
C LEU A 294 -5.09 2.57 -14.86
N VAL A 295 -4.59 1.90 -13.82
CA VAL A 295 -3.79 2.50 -12.74
C VAL A 295 -2.48 3.13 -13.27
N VAL A 296 -1.80 2.46 -14.19
CA VAL A 296 -0.56 2.97 -14.80
C VAL A 296 -0.84 4.27 -15.56
N ASN A 297 -1.95 4.33 -16.30
CA ASN A 297 -2.35 5.48 -17.11
C ASN A 297 -3.13 6.55 -16.34
N GLY A 298 -3.50 6.28 -15.09
CA GLY A 298 -4.35 7.13 -14.24
C GLY A 298 -3.77 8.51 -13.93
N TYR A 299 -2.52 8.57 -13.46
CA TYR A 299 -1.85 9.84 -13.20
C TYR A 299 -1.44 10.49 -14.53
N LYS A 300 -2.28 11.40 -15.06
CA LYS A 300 -1.87 12.31 -16.13
C LYS A 300 -0.79 13.26 -15.58
N ASN A 301 0.28 13.46 -16.36
CA ASN A 301 1.41 14.34 -16.04
C ASN A 301 0.94 15.75 -15.70
#